data_AF-A0A173H005-F1
#
_entry.id   AF-A0A173H005-F1
#
_cell.length_a   1.000
_cell.length_b   1.000
_cell.length_c   1.000
_cell.angle_alpha   90.00
_cell.angle_beta   90.00
_cell.angle_gamma   90.00
#
_symmetry.space_group_name_H-M   'P 1'
#
loop_
_entity.id
_entity.type
_entity.pdbx_description
1 polymer ?
#
loop_
_entity_poly.entity_id
_entity_poly.type
_entity_poly.pdbx_seq_one_letter_code
_entity_poly.pdbx_strand_id
1 'polypeptide(L)' 'MSFFNLAVLALPESVEKQTFYLYYIHRVKNIKVVASEMGISRSAFYKRVESFREQAYRAYERMVETA' A
#
# COMPACT_ATOMS: atom_id res chain seq x y z
N MET A 1 -18.28 -4.44 -1.36
CA MET A 1 -16.83 -4.10 -1.35
C MET A 1 -16.72 -2.60 -1.52
N SER A 2 -15.89 -1.91 -0.73
CA SER A 2 -15.64 -0.47 -0.92
C SER A 2 -14.90 -0.22 -2.23
N PHE A 3 -15.21 0.85 -2.96
CA PHE A 3 -14.47 1.26 -4.17
C PHE A 3 -12.96 1.39 -3.92
N PHE A 4 -12.55 1.78 -2.70
CA PHE A 4 -11.13 1.83 -2.35
C PHE A 4 -10.47 0.44 -2.32
N ASN A 5 -11.18 -0.60 -1.88
CA ASN A 5 -10.66 -1.97 -1.94
C ASN A 5 -10.50 -2.44 -3.39
N LEU A 6 -11.44 -2.07 -4.26
CA LEU A 6 -11.34 -2.35 -5.70
C LEU A 6 -10.14 -1.62 -6.33
N ALA A 7 -9.92 -0.35 -5.97
CA ALA A 7 -8.77 0.41 -6.42
C ALA A 7 -7.44 -0.24 -5.99
N VAL A 8 -7.34 -0.70 -4.74
CA VAL A 8 -6.17 -1.44 -4.24
C VAL A 8 -5.94 -2.75 -5.01
N LEU A 9 -7.01 -3.48 -5.33
CA LEU A 9 -6.91 -4.74 -6.09
C LEU A 9 -6.54 -4.51 -7.55
N ALA A 10 -7.01 -3.42 -8.16
CA ALA A 10 -6.78 -3.10 -9.57
C ALA A 10 -5.35 -2.60 -9.87
N LEU A 11 -4.64 -2.08 -8.87
CA LEU A 11 -3.25 -1.65 -9.04
C LEU A 11 -2.31 -2.87 -9.18
N PRO A 12 -1.27 -2.78 -10.02
CA PRO A 12 -0.33 -3.88 -10.24
C PRO A 12 0.44 -4.24 -8.96
N GLU A 13 0.94 -5.49 -8.91
CA GLU A 13 1.84 -5.90 -7.84
C GLU A 13 3.14 -5.09 -7.87
N SER A 14 3.53 -4.58 -6.70
CA SER A 14 4.73 -3.77 -6.53
C SER A 14 5.25 -3.87 -5.10
N VAL A 15 6.49 -3.44 -4.88
CA VAL A 15 7.07 -3.40 -3.54
C VAL A 15 6.28 -2.44 -2.64
N GLU A 16 5.77 -1.34 -3.20
CA GLU A 16 4.92 -0.39 -2.50
C GLU A 16 3.59 -1.04 -2.07
N LYS A 17 2.93 -1.79 -2.96
CA LYS A 17 1.71 -2.56 -2.65
C LYS A 17 1.96 -3.60 -1.56
N GLN A 18 3.09 -4.30 -1.63
CA GLN A 18 3.51 -5.26 -0.62
C GLN A 18 3.69 -4.59 0.75
N THR A 19 4.38 -3.43 0.82
CA THR A 19 4.52 -2.69 2.09
C THR A 19 3.17 -2.24 2.65
N PHE A 20 2.25 -1.80 1.78
CA PHE A 20 0.90 -1.43 2.15
C PHE A 20 0.12 -2.61 2.75
N TYR A 21 0.19 -3.80 2.15
CA TYR A 21 -0.43 -5.01 2.69
C TYR A 21 0.16 -5.43 4.03
N LEU A 22 1.48 -5.42 4.16
CA LEU A 22 2.14 -5.72 5.44
C LEU A 22 1.69 -4.77 6.55
N TYR A 23 1.48 -3.49 6.23
CA TYR A 23 1.09 -2.48 7.20
C TYR A 23 -0.41 -2.49 7.53
N TYR A 24 -1.30 -2.44 6.54
CA TYR A 24 -2.75 -2.28 6.77
C TYR A 24 -3.52 -3.59 6.86
N ILE A 25 -3.13 -4.62 6.10
CA ILE A 25 -3.85 -5.90 6.01
C ILE A 25 -3.31 -6.88 7.04
N HIS A 26 -2.01 -7.18 6.99
CA HIS A 26 -1.37 -8.11 7.91
C HIS A 26 -1.02 -7.48 9.26
N ARG A 27 -1.10 -6.15 9.38
CA ARG A 27 -0.89 -5.39 10.62
C ARG A 27 0.40 -5.79 11.35
N VAL A 28 1.49 -5.94 10.60
CA VAL A 28 2.76 -6.39 11.17
C VAL A 28 3.26 -5.37 12.20
N LYS A 29 3.56 -5.85 13.41
CA LYS A 29 3.95 -4.97 14.53
C LYS A 29 5.41 -4.54 14.47
N ASN A 30 6.31 -5.44 14.04
CA ASN A 30 7.75 -5.19 14.06
C ASN A 30 8.26 -4.68 12.69
N ILE A 31 7.90 -3.44 12.36
CA ILE A 31 8.28 -2.81 11.09
C ILE A 31 9.80 -2.69 10.94
N LYS A 32 10.55 -2.61 12.05
CA LYS A 32 12.03 -2.60 12.01
C LYS A 32 12.58 -3.90 11.40
N VAL A 33 12.08 -5.04 11.87
CA VAL A 33 12.52 -6.35 11.37
C VAL A 33 12.07 -6.52 9.92
N VAL A 34 10.80 -6.24 9.60
CA VAL A 34 10.30 -6.35 8.22
C VAL A 34 11.10 -5.48 7.25
N ALA A 35 11.36 -4.22 7.59
CA ALA A 35 12.16 -3.33 6.75
C ALA A 35 13.58 -3.90 6.53
N SER A 36 14.20 -4.46 7.57
CA SER A 36 15.51 -5.13 7.48
C SER A 36 15.48 -6.34 6.54
N GLU A 37 14.47 -7.22 6.67
CA GLU A 37 14.29 -8.37 5.77
C GLU A 37 14.02 -7.94 4.32
N MET A 38 13.39 -6.78 4.12
CA MET A 38 13.19 -6.17 2.80
C MET A 38 14.42 -5.39 2.29
N GLY A 39 15.53 -5.35 3.05
CA GLY A 39 16.74 -4.63 2.67
C GLY A 39 16.62 -3.11 2.64
N ILE A 40 15.70 -2.53 3.42
CA ILE A 40 15.41 -1.09 3.44
C ILE A 40 15.40 -0.50 4.85
N SER A 41 15.50 0.82 4.94
CA SER A 41 15.27 1.53 6.20
C SER A 41 13.78 1.55 6.57
N ARG A 42 13.48 1.74 7.87
CA ARG A 42 12.10 1.97 8.33
C ARG A 42 11.45 3.17 7.65
N SER A 43 12.19 4.25 7.41
CA SER A 43 11.66 5.44 6.75
C SER A 43 11.30 5.15 5.30
N ALA A 44 12.12 4.37 4.58
CA ALA A 44 11.80 3.91 3.23
C ALA A 44 10.55 3.02 3.21
N PHE A 45 10.36 2.15 4.21
CA PHE A 45 9.14 1.37 4.34
C PHE A 45 7.89 2.26 4.41
N TYR A 46 7.86 3.25 5.32
CA TYR A 46 6.71 4.14 5.45
C TYR A 46 6.48 5.01 4.21
N LYS A 47 7.54 5.50 3.55
CA LYS A 47 7.42 6.23 2.28
C LYS A 47 6.75 5.39 1.19
N ARG A 48 7.05 4.08 1.13
CA ARG A 48 6.43 3.16 0.18
C ARG A 48 4.95 2.91 0.50
N VAL A 49 4.60 2.76 1.78
CA VAL A 49 3.20 2.66 2.23
C VAL A 49 2.41 3.90 1.80
N GLU A 50 2.96 5.09 2.06
CA GLU A 50 2.33 6.36 1.69
C GLU A 50 2.18 6.51 0.18
N SER A 51 3.23 6.22 -0.58
CA SER A 51 3.19 6.28 -2.04
C SER A 51 2.12 5.35 -2.63
N PHE A 52 2.00 4.11 -2.14
CA PHE A 52 0.94 3.22 -2.61
C PHE A 52 -0.46 3.72 -2.22
N ARG A 53 -0.61 4.24 -1.00
CA ARG A 53 -1.88 4.80 -0.53
C ARG A 53 -2.36 5.93 -1.44
N GLU A 54 -1.47 6.81 -1.87
CA GLU A 54 -1.79 7.89 -2.82
C GLU A 54 -2.21 7.34 -4.20
N GLN A 55 -1.51 6.32 -4.70
CA GLN A 55 -1.87 5.67 -5.96
C GLN A 55 -3.26 5.03 -5.89
N ALA A 56 -3.53 4.30 -4.80
CA ALA A 56 -4.82 3.67 -4.55
C ALA A 56 -5.95 4.69 -4.41
N TYR A 57 -5.67 5.81 -3.74
CA TYR A 57 -6.64 6.90 -3.60
C TYR A 57 -6.98 7.55 -4.95
N ARG A 58 -5.98 7.87 -5.79
CA ARG A 58 -6.21 8.40 -7.14
C ARG A 58 -6.97 7.41 -8.04
N ALA A 59 -6.70 6.11 -7.91
CA ALA A 59 -7.43 5.08 -8.63
C ALA A 59 -8.89 4.98 -8.16
N TYR A 60 -9.11 5.09 -6.85
CA TYR A 60 -10.44 5.17 -6.25
C TYR A 60 -11.22 6.39 -6.77
N GLU A 61 -10.63 7.59 -6.80
CA GLU A 61 -11.30 8.80 -7.31
C GLU A 61 -11.77 8.62 -8.75
N ARG A 62 -10.92 8.09 -9.64
CA ARG A 62 -11.32 7.78 -11.02
C ARG A 62 -12.46 6.78 -11.11
N MET A 63 -12.49 5.77 -10.23
CA MET A 63 -13.58 4.78 -10.20
C MET A 63 -14.89 5.41 -9.74
N VAL A 64 -14.85 6.34 -8.78
CA VAL A 64 -16.05 7.03 -8.30
C VAL A 64 -16.56 8.03 -9.34
N GLU A 65 -15.67 8.74 -10.05
CA GLU A 65 -16.05 9.67 -11.12
C GLU A 65 -16.70 8.97 -12.33
N THR A 66 -16.43 7.68 -12.51
CA THR A 66 -16.95 6.89 -13.65
C THR A 66 -18.10 5.94 -13.29
N ALA A 67 -18.49 5.89 -12.02
CA ALA A 67 -19.59 5.06 -11.50
C ALA A 67 -20.93 5.82 -11.48
#